data_AF-A0A1F7P8D5-F1
#
_entry.id   AF-A0A1F7P8D5-F1
#
_cell.length_a   1.000
_cell.length_b   1.000
_cell.length_c   1.000
_cell.angle_alpha   90.00
_cell.angle_beta   90.00
_cell.angle_gamma   90.00
#
_symmetry.space_group_name_H-M   'P 1'
#
loop_
_entity.id
_entity.type
_entity.pdbx_description
1 polymer ?
#
loop_
_entity_poly.entity_id
_entity_poly.type
_entity_poly.pdbx_seq_one_letter_code
_entity_poly.pdbx_strand_id
1 'polypeptide(L)' 'MFLIIFHRILIGTAVVFGAGFAVWEFLAYRRTGAVENLLIGVGAAGVAVALGYYLKNLKRFVSY' A
#
# COMPACT_ATOMS: atom_id res chain seq x y z
N MET A 1 17.07 -2.37 -17.67
CA MET A 1 16.13 -1.23 -17.82
C MET A 1 14.66 -1.64 -17.67
N PHE A 2 14.16 -2.65 -18.40
CA PHE A 2 12.75 -3.09 -18.31
C PHE A 2 12.33 -3.63 -16.92
N LEU A 3 13.17 -4.40 -16.23
CA LEU A 3 12.86 -4.97 -14.92
C LEU A 3 12.54 -3.90 -13.85
N ILE A 4 13.28 -2.78 -13.86
CA ILE A 4 13.09 -1.68 -12.88
C ILE A 4 11.77 -0.95 -13.11
N ILE A 5 11.40 -0.74 -14.38
CA ILE A 5 10.12 -0.10 -14.76
C ILE A 5 8.96 -1.01 -14.35
N PHE A 6 9.04 -2.30 -14.68
CA PHE A 6 8.03 -3.27 -14.31
C PHE A 6 7.82 -3.35 -12.79
N HIS A 7 8.90 -3.42 -12.02
CA HIS A 7 8.83 -3.43 -10.56
C HIS A 7 8.18 -2.15 -10.00
N ARG A 8 8.50 -0.99 -10.57
CA ARG A 8 7.86 0.28 -10.21
C ARG A 8 6.35 0.28 -10.45
N ILE A 9 5.91 -0.32 -11.56
CA ILE A 9 4.48 -0.41 -11.89
C ILE A 9 3.79 -1.34 -10.89
N LEU A 10 4.33 -2.54 -10.64
CA LEU A 10 3.75 -3.49 -9.69
C LEU A 10 3.64 -2.93 -8.26
N ILE A 11 4.70 -2.29 -7.77
CA ILE A 11 4.68 -1.69 -6.43
C ILE A 11 3.74 -0.48 -6.42
N GLY A 12 3.71 0.31 -7.50
CA GLY A 12 2.79 1.44 -7.63
C GLY A 12 1.32 1.02 -7.56
N THR A 13 0.93 -0.03 -8.28
CA THR A 13 -0.43 -0.57 -8.23
C THR A 13 -0.75 -1.18 -6.87
N ALA A 14 0.19 -1.89 -6.24
CA ALA A 14 0.02 -2.42 -4.90
C ALA A 14 -0.20 -1.33 -3.84
N VAL A 15 0.53 -0.21 -3.94
CA VAL A 15 0.34 0.97 -3.06
C VAL A 15 -1.05 1.57 -3.25
N VAL A 16 -1.46 1.81 -4.50
CA VAL A 16 -2.78 2.38 -4.81
C VAL A 16 -3.90 1.46 -4.33
N PHE A 17 -3.79 0.15 -4.60
CA PHE A 17 -4.75 -0.84 -4.16
C PHE A 17 -4.82 -0.93 -2.63
N GLY A 18 -3.67 -1.04 -1.96
CA GLY A 18 -3.61 -1.11 -0.50
C GLY A 18 -4.17 0.14 0.18
N ALA A 19 -3.90 1.32 -0.37
CA ALA A 19 -4.46 2.58 0.14
C ALA A 19 -5.98 2.64 -0.06
N GLY A 20 -6.47 2.27 -1.24
CA GLY A 20 -7.91 2.22 -1.51
C GLY A 20 -8.64 1.20 -0.64
N PHE A 21 -8.06 0.01 -0.49
CA PHE A 21 -8.58 -1.05 0.36
C PHE A 21 -8.62 -0.65 1.83
N ALA A 22 -7.56 0.00 2.33
CA ALA A 22 -7.55 0.54 3.69
C ALA A 22 -8.69 1.54 3.92
N VAL A 23 -8.89 2.49 3.00
CA VAL A 23 -10.01 3.45 3.09
C VAL A 23 -11.36 2.73 3.09
N TRP A 24 -11.52 1.72 2.23
CA TRP A 24 -12.74 0.92 2.18
C TRP A 24 -13.03 0.22 3.51
N GLU A 25 -12.02 -0.43 4.10
CA GLU A 25 -12.13 -1.09 5.41
C GLU A 25 -12.45 -0.11 6.55
N PHE A 26 -11.85 1.08 6.55
CA PHE A 26 -12.22 2.12 7.51
C PHE A 26 -13.67 2.58 7.34
N LEU A 27 -14.17 2.70 6.11
CA LEU A 27 -15.58 2.99 5.85
C LEU A 27 -16.49 1.83 6.27
N ALA A 28 -16.07 0.59 6.07
CA ALA A 28 -16.77 -0.59 6.53
C ALA A 28 -16.86 -0.63 8.06
N TYR A 29 -15.75 -0.37 8.76
CA TYR A 29 -15.71 -0.23 10.22
C TYR A 29 -16.71 0.83 10.71
N ARG A 30 -16.79 2.00 10.04
CA ARG A 30 -17.77 3.04 10.41
C ARG A 30 -19.22 2.60 10.26
N ARG A 31 -19.52 1.63 9.39
CA ARG A 31 -20.87 1.10 9.17
C ARG A 31 -21.22 -0.06 10.10
N THR A 32 -20.26 -0.94 10.37
CA THR A 32 -20.49 -2.20 11.10
C THR A 32 -20.04 -2.18 12.55
N GLY A 33 -19.11 -1.28 12.93
CA GLY A 33 -18.44 -1.28 14.23
C GLY A 33 -17.49 -2.47 14.45
N ALA A 34 -17.27 -3.32 13.44
CA ALA A 34 -16.49 -4.55 13.57
C ALA A 34 -14.99 -4.26 13.65
N VAL A 35 -14.38 -4.53 14.80
CA VAL A 35 -12.94 -4.26 15.07
C VAL A 35 -12.02 -4.95 14.05
N GLU A 36 -12.42 -6.08 13.49
CA GLU A 36 -11.69 -6.77 12.42
C GLU A 36 -11.42 -5.86 11.22
N ASN A 37 -12.42 -5.11 10.75
CA ASN A 37 -12.27 -4.18 9.63
C ASN A 37 -11.24 -3.08 9.95
N LEU A 38 -11.21 -2.61 11.20
CA LEU A 38 -10.21 -1.63 11.63
C LEU A 38 -8.80 -2.21 11.57
N LEU A 39 -8.60 -3.43 12.08
CA LEU A 39 -7.29 -4.10 12.08
C LEU A 39 -6.79 -4.35 10.67
N ILE A 40 -7.66 -4.86 9.78
CA ILE A 40 -7.34 -5.10 8.38
C ILE A 40 -7.02 -3.77 7.68
N GLY A 41 -7.83 -2.73 7.89
CA GLY A 41 -7.62 -1.40 7.31
C GLY A 41 -6.31 -0.75 7.75
N VAL A 42 -5.97 -0.82 9.04
CA VAL A 42 -4.68 -0.32 9.58
C VAL A 42 -3.50 -1.12 9.01
N GLY A 43 -3.62 -2.44 8.93
CA GLY A 43 -2.60 -3.30 8.34
C GLY A 43 -2.34 -2.95 6.86
N ALA A 44 -3.40 -2.84 6.08
CA ALA A 44 -3.34 -2.45 4.67
C ALA A 44 -2.75 -1.05 4.48
N ALA A 45 -3.14 -0.08 5.33
CA ALA A 45 -2.56 1.26 5.33
C ALA A 45 -1.06 1.24 5.64
N GLY A 46 -0.64 0.48 6.66
CA GLY A 46 0.77 0.34 7.02
C GLY A 46 1.61 -0.24 5.89
N VAL A 47 1.13 -1.30 5.22
CA VAL A 47 1.79 -1.91 4.07
C VAL A 47 1.87 -0.93 2.89
N ALA A 48 0.77 -0.21 2.59
CA ALA A 48 0.76 0.79 1.52
C ALA A 48 1.75 1.93 1.78
N VAL A 49 1.86 2.41 3.02
CA VAL A 49 2.84 3.44 3.40
C VAL A 49 4.26 2.91 3.31
N ALA A 50 4.54 1.69 3.78
CA ALA A 50 5.86 1.07 3.69
C ALA A 50 6.31 0.89 2.23
N LEU A 51 5.42 0.40 1.36
CA LEU A 51 5.69 0.25 -0.07
C LEU A 51 5.83 1.60 -0.76
N GLY A 52 5.02 2.60 -0.40
CA GLY A 52 5.15 3.97 -0.92
C GLY A 52 6.48 4.62 -0.55
N TYR A 53 6.93 4.42 0.69
CA TYR A 53 8.24 4.86 1.16
C TYR A 53 9.37 4.15 0.39
N TYR A 54 9.27 2.83 0.23
CA TYR A 54 10.20 2.05 -0.58
C TYR A 54 10.27 2.59 -2.02
N LEU A 55 9.12 2.86 -2.64
CA LEU A 55 9.03 3.35 -4.03
C LEU A 55 9.63 4.75 -4.19
N LYS A 56 9.43 5.64 -3.22
CA LYS A 56 10.09 6.96 -3.16
C LYS A 56 11.60 6.84 -3.04
N ASN A 57 12.08 5.85 -2.29
CA ASN A 57 13.51 5.62 -2.06
C ASN A 57 14.16 4.66 -3.07
N LEU A 58 13.43 4.18 -4.09
CA LEU A 58 13.95 3.22 -5.08
C LEU A 58 15.25 3.68 -5.76
N LYS A 59 15.43 4.99 -5.99
CA LYS A 59 16.70 5.52 -6.56
C LYS A 59 17.91 5.21 -5.67
N ARG A 60 17.73 5.02 -4.37
CA ARG A 60 18.80 4.71 -3.41
C ARG A 60 19.11 3.21 -3.33
N PHE A 61 18.13 2.36 -3.60
CA PHE A 61 18.29 0.90 -3.50
C PHE A 61 18.62 0.20 -4.83
N VAL A 62 18.28 0.82 -5.97
CA VAL A 62 18.56 0.30 -7.33
C VAL A 62 19.78 0.99 -7.98
N SER A 63 20.47 1.89 -7.28
CA SER A 63 21.71 2.51 -7.76
C SER A 63 22.97 1.72 -7.36
N TYR A 64 22.97 0.42 -7.66
CA TYR A 64 24.18 -0.40 -7.78
C TYR A 64 24.24 -1.00 -9.18
#